data_AF-A0A6G3QGX7-F1
#
_entry.id   AF-A0A6G3QGX7-F1
#
_cell.length_a   1.000
_cell.length_b   1.000
_cell.length_c   1.000
_cell.angle_alpha   90.00
_cell.angle_beta   90.00
_cell.angle_gamma   90.00
#
_symmetry.space_group_name_H-M   'P 1'
#
loop_
_entity.id
_entity.type
_entity.pdbx_description
1 polymer ?
#
loop_
_entity_poly.entity_id
_entity_poly.type
_entity_poly.pdbx_seq_one_letter_code
_entity_poly.pdbx_strand_id
1 'polypeptide(L)'
;MTRNVPDLPKALVRQHLQEVLDTCRETNKQPSVLMLARRLDLTNTTFRRRYPDIAREIADHRAAPTTPRSGPTAHDRLVARNAKLRRHNRELTAQLALAAAQIQDLALCNERHQEALGETSNVTSTSSRAPRR
;
A
#
# COMPACT_ATOMS: atom_id res chain seq x y z
N MET A 1 -47.20 10.40 -4.30
CA MET A 1 -46.74 11.66 -4.94
C MET A 1 -45.76 11.32 -6.07
N THR A 2 -46.23 11.22 -7.30
CA THR A 2 -45.40 11.06 -8.50
C THR A 2 -44.98 12.44 -8.98
N ARG A 3 -43.71 12.83 -8.77
CA ARG A 3 -43.14 14.01 -9.44
C ARG A 3 -43.23 13.76 -10.95
N ASN A 4 -44.08 14.52 -11.64
CA ASN A 4 -44.05 14.65 -13.10
C ASN A 4 -42.74 15.37 -13.45
N VAL A 5 -41.68 14.60 -13.63
CA VAL A 5 -40.43 15.08 -14.21
C VAL A 5 -40.65 15.08 -15.74
N PRO A 6 -40.38 16.20 -16.43
CA PRO A 6 -40.56 16.30 -17.87
C PRO A 6 -39.78 15.19 -18.59
N ASP A 7 -40.33 14.68 -19.69
CA ASP A 7 -39.73 13.60 -20.46
C ASP A 7 -38.38 14.06 -20.99
N LEU A 8 -37.28 13.60 -20.39
CA LEU A 8 -35.95 13.97 -20.87
C LEU A 8 -35.73 13.27 -22.22
N PRO A 9 -35.22 13.99 -23.24
CA PRO A 9 -34.96 13.40 -24.54
C PRO A 9 -33.98 12.24 -24.39
N LYS A 10 -34.31 11.07 -24.97
CA LYS A 10 -33.51 9.84 -24.89
C LYS A 10 -32.03 10.06 -25.29
N ALA A 11 -31.76 11.02 -26.16
CA ALA A 11 -30.41 11.42 -26.57
C ALA A 11 -29.56 11.93 -25.39
N LEU A 12 -30.14 12.74 -24.50
CA LEU A 12 -29.46 13.30 -23.34
C LEU A 12 -29.19 12.22 -22.28
N VAL A 13 -30.11 11.27 -22.11
CA VAL A 13 -29.90 10.11 -21.23
C VAL A 13 -28.75 9.21 -21.74
N ARG A 14 -28.65 9.03 -23.06
CA ARG A 14 -27.54 8.29 -23.69
C ARG A 14 -26.19 9.00 -23.56
N GLN A 15 -26.16 10.32 -23.69
CA GLN A 15 -24.95 11.11 -23.45
C GLN A 15 -24.44 10.91 -22.01
N HIS A 16 -25.32 11.02 -21.01
CA HIS A 16 -24.95 10.78 -19.62
C HIS A 16 -24.58 9.33 -19.34
N LEU A 17 -25.19 8.35 -20.02
CA LEU A 17 -24.74 6.96 -19.96
C LEU A 17 -23.29 6.85 -20.41
N GLN A 18 -22.94 7.45 -21.56
CA GLN A 18 -21.58 7.42 -22.09
C GLN A 18 -20.57 8.04 -21.12
N GLU A 19 -20.90 9.20 -20.56
CA GLU A 19 -20.07 9.85 -19.53
C GLU A 19 -19.90 8.98 -18.27
N VAL A 20 -20.95 8.26 -17.84
CA VAL A 20 -20.86 7.32 -16.72
C VAL A 20 -19.95 6.15 -17.08
N LEU A 21 -20.06 5.60 -18.30
CA LEU A 21 -19.21 4.51 -18.76
C LEU A 21 -17.74 4.92 -18.82
N ASP A 22 -17.44 6.12 -19.31
CA ASP A 22 -16.06 6.63 -19.40
C ASP A 22 -15.46 6.93 -18.02
N THR A 23 -16.24 7.55 -17.11
CA THR A 23 -15.81 7.75 -15.71
C THR A 23 -15.57 6.40 -15.00
N CYS A 24 -16.41 5.40 -15.29
CA CYS A 24 -16.27 4.05 -14.75
C CYS A 24 -15.04 3.32 -15.28
N ARG A 25 -14.66 3.55 -16.55
CA ARG A 25 -13.41 3.03 -17.15
C ARG A 25 -12.17 3.64 -16.47
N GLU A 26 -12.18 4.94 -16.22
CA GLU A 26 -11.07 5.65 -15.56
C GLU A 26 -10.91 5.23 -14.10
N THR A 27 -12.02 5.12 -13.36
CA THR A 27 -12.02 4.76 -11.94
C THR A 27 -12.05 3.25 -11.67
N ASN A 28 -12.08 2.44 -12.73
CA ASN A 28 -12.15 0.98 -12.69
C ASN A 28 -13.35 0.46 -11.84
N LYS A 29 -14.46 1.20 -11.85
CA LYS A 29 -15.71 0.89 -11.14
C LYS A 29 -16.76 0.40 -12.12
N GLN A 30 -17.59 -0.55 -11.73
CA GLN A 30 -18.68 -1.02 -12.59
C GLN A 30 -19.82 0.01 -12.69
N PRO A 31 -20.32 0.31 -13.91
CA PRO A 31 -21.41 1.26 -14.11
C PRO A 31 -22.69 0.74 -13.45
N SER A 32 -23.47 1.60 -12.80
CA SER A 32 -24.71 1.22 -12.09
C SER A 32 -25.91 1.99 -12.61
N VAL A 33 -27.05 1.30 -12.74
CA VAL A 33 -28.36 1.93 -13.01
C VAL A 33 -28.66 3.00 -11.95
N LEU A 34 -28.23 2.79 -10.69
CA LEU A 34 -28.40 3.77 -9.63
C LEU A 34 -27.49 5.00 -9.81
N MET A 35 -26.28 4.83 -10.32
CA MET A 35 -25.38 5.96 -10.58
C MET A 35 -25.95 6.87 -11.67
N LEU A 36 -26.47 6.28 -12.75
CA LEU A 36 -27.10 7.05 -13.82
C LEU A 36 -28.38 7.73 -13.36
N ALA A 37 -29.23 7.05 -12.57
CA ALA A 37 -30.45 7.65 -12.01
C ALA A 37 -30.14 8.85 -11.11
N ARG A 38 -29.12 8.75 -10.24
CA ARG A 38 -28.66 9.87 -9.40
C ARG A 38 -28.14 11.05 -10.21
N ARG A 39 -27.43 10.79 -11.32
CA ARG A 39 -26.87 11.85 -12.18
C ARG A 39 -27.95 12.63 -12.94
N LEU A 40 -29.14 12.03 -13.10
CA LEU A 40 -30.31 12.60 -13.75
C LEU A 40 -31.36 13.11 -12.73
N ASP A 41 -31.04 13.12 -11.44
CA ASP A 41 -31.97 13.45 -10.34
C ASP A 41 -33.28 12.64 -10.35
N LEU A 42 -33.20 11.39 -10.81
CA LEU A 42 -34.32 10.44 -10.87
C LEU A 42 -34.17 9.36 -9.79
N THR A 43 -35.30 8.90 -9.25
CA THR A 43 -35.30 7.68 -8.42
C THR A 43 -35.04 6.46 -9.30
N ASN A 44 -34.39 5.43 -8.75
CA ASN A 44 -34.07 4.21 -9.50
C ASN A 44 -35.32 3.53 -10.08
N THR A 45 -36.43 3.55 -9.34
CA THR A 45 -37.72 3.00 -9.76
C THR A 45 -38.30 3.78 -10.94
N THR A 46 -38.25 5.11 -10.91
CA THR A 46 -38.72 5.95 -12.02
C THR A 46 -37.84 5.77 -13.26
N PHE A 47 -36.51 5.71 -13.08
CA PHE A 47 -35.56 5.48 -14.17
C PHE A 47 -35.80 4.13 -14.87
N ARG A 48 -35.94 3.03 -14.11
CA ARG A 48 -36.21 1.70 -14.64
C ARG A 48 -37.54 1.60 -15.39
N ARG A 49 -38.57 2.32 -14.94
CA ARG A 49 -39.89 2.34 -15.60
C ARG A 49 -39.89 3.16 -16.88
N ARG A 50 -39.16 4.28 -16.93
CA ARG A 50 -39.14 5.19 -18.08
C ARG A 50 -38.15 4.75 -19.18
N TYR A 51 -37.01 4.18 -18.78
CA TYR A 51 -35.95 3.76 -19.70
C TYR A 51 -35.54 2.29 -19.44
N PRO A 52 -36.46 1.32 -19.63
CA PRO A 52 -36.18 -0.09 -19.37
C PRO A 52 -35.07 -0.63 -20.28
N ASP A 53 -34.98 -0.16 -21.52
CA ASP A 53 -33.97 -0.57 -22.50
C ASP A 53 -32.56 -0.19 -22.04
N ILE A 54 -32.40 1.04 -21.53
CA ILE A 54 -31.11 1.55 -21.02
C ILE A 54 -30.74 0.84 -19.71
N ALA A 55 -31.72 0.55 -18.86
CA ALA A 55 -31.49 -0.21 -17.64
C ALA A 55 -31.03 -1.65 -17.93
N ARG A 56 -31.55 -2.27 -19.00
CA ARG A 56 -31.09 -3.58 -19.50
C ARG A 56 -29.69 -3.49 -20.06
N GLU A 57 -29.39 -2.50 -20.89
CA GLU A 57 -28.06 -2.27 -21.45
C GLU A 57 -26.97 -2.15 -20.37
N ILE A 58 -27.25 -1.42 -19.27
CA ILE A 58 -26.32 -1.35 -18.13
C ILE A 58 -26.19 -2.69 -17.39
N ALA A 59 -27.28 -3.45 -17.27
CA ALA A 59 -27.26 -4.76 -16.65
C ALA A 59 -26.46 -5.76 -17.51
N ASP A 60 -26.59 -5.68 -18.84
CA ASP A 60 -25.86 -6.50 -19.79
C ASP A 60 -24.37 -6.13 -19.80
N HIS A 61 -24.03 -4.84 -19.70
CA HIS A 61 -22.64 -4.40 -19.49
C HIS A 61 -22.01 -4.89 -18.18
N ARG A 62 -22.82 -5.14 -17.14
CA ARG A 62 -22.37 -5.76 -15.88
C ARG A 62 -22.27 -7.28 -15.98
N ALA A 63 -23.18 -7.91 -16.72
CA ALA A 63 -23.26 -9.35 -16.89
C ALA A 63 -22.24 -9.86 -17.92
N ALA A 64 -21.82 -9.01 -18.85
CA ALA A 64 -20.71 -9.29 -19.74
C ALA A 64 -19.48 -9.62 -18.86
N PRO A 65 -18.87 -10.81 -19.03
CA PRO A 65 -17.69 -11.17 -18.28
C PRO A 65 -16.63 -10.14 -18.62
N THR A 66 -16.32 -9.26 -17.66
CA THR A 66 -15.12 -8.45 -17.71
C THR A 66 -14.01 -9.47 -17.77
N THR A 67 -13.40 -9.62 -18.96
CA THR A 67 -12.25 -10.49 -19.13
C THR A 67 -11.30 -10.22 -17.96
N PRO A 68 -10.98 -11.23 -17.14
CA PRO A 68 -10.10 -11.00 -16.01
C PRO A 68 -8.83 -10.40 -16.60
N ARG A 69 -8.51 -9.17 -16.16
CA ARG A 69 -7.38 -8.41 -16.67
C ARG A 69 -6.15 -9.27 -16.44
N SER A 70 -5.68 -9.96 -17.48
CA SER A 70 -4.65 -10.98 -17.39
C SER A 70 -3.33 -10.29 -17.09
N GLY A 71 -3.05 -10.13 -15.80
CA GLY A 71 -1.87 -9.45 -15.31
C GLY A 71 -1.98 -9.14 -13.81
N PRO A 72 -0.86 -9.17 -13.07
CA PRO A 72 -0.86 -8.86 -11.66
C PRO A 72 -1.41 -7.44 -11.45
N THR A 73 -2.44 -7.36 -10.62
CA THR A 73 -3.10 -6.11 -10.29
C THR A 73 -2.12 -5.16 -9.60
N ALA A 74 -2.43 -3.87 -9.58
CA ALA A 74 -1.63 -2.90 -8.82
C ALA A 74 -1.49 -3.33 -7.34
N HIS A 75 -2.52 -3.97 -6.79
CA HIS A 75 -2.50 -4.53 -5.45
C HIS A 75 -1.49 -5.69 -5.33
N ASP A 76 -1.48 -6.64 -6.26
CA ASP A 76 -0.53 -7.77 -6.24
C ASP A 76 0.93 -7.30 -6.31
N ARG A 77 1.21 -6.27 -7.12
CA ARG A 77 2.54 -5.65 -7.19
C ARG A 77 2.94 -5.00 -5.87
N LEU A 78 2.00 -4.33 -5.20
CA LEU A 78 2.23 -3.73 -3.89
C LEU A 78 2.48 -4.80 -2.82
N VAL A 79 1.73 -5.90 -2.83
CA VAL A 79 1.92 -7.04 -1.92
C VAL A 79 3.30 -7.66 -2.11
N ALA A 80 3.70 -7.93 -3.36
CA ALA A 80 5.02 -8.48 -3.68
C ALA A 80 6.15 -7.53 -3.22
N ARG A 81 6.01 -6.22 -3.46
CA ARG A 81 6.98 -5.22 -3.00
C ARG A 81 7.04 -5.14 -1.48
N ASN A 82 5.90 -5.18 -0.80
CA ASN A 82 5.85 -5.14 0.66
C ASN A 82 6.49 -6.39 1.29
N ALA A 83 6.23 -7.57 0.72
CA ALA A 83 6.88 -8.81 1.14
C ALA A 83 8.42 -8.73 0.99
N LYS A 84 8.90 -8.17 -0.13
CA LYS A 84 10.34 -7.93 -0.33
C LYS A 84 10.91 -6.97 0.73
N LEU A 85 10.23 -5.86 1.01
CA LEU A 85 10.64 -4.90 2.03
C LEU A 85 10.68 -5.53 3.43
N ARG A 86 9.67 -6.32 3.80
CA ARG A 86 9.63 -7.05 5.08
C ARG A 86 10.77 -8.06 5.22
N ARG A 87 11.16 -8.72 4.12
CA ARG A 87 12.31 -9.64 4.13
C ARG A 87 13.61 -8.87 4.36
N HIS A 88 13.86 -7.78 3.63
CA HIS A 88 15.05 -6.97 3.83
C HIS A 88 15.11 -6.31 5.20
N ASN A 89 13.97 -5.84 5.72
CA ASN A 89 13.93 -5.24 7.05
C ASN A 89 14.29 -6.24 8.16
N ARG A 90 13.81 -7.49 8.06
CA ARG A 90 14.20 -8.57 8.97
C ARG A 90 15.70 -8.89 8.89
N GLU A 91 16.24 -8.97 7.67
CA GLU A 91 17.67 -9.21 7.44
C GLU A 91 18.53 -8.10 8.06
N LEU A 92 18.21 -6.83 7.79
CA LEU A 92 18.93 -5.69 8.35
C LEU A 92 18.84 -5.65 9.89
N THR A 93 17.68 -5.99 10.45
CA THR A 93 17.50 -6.04 11.90
C THR A 93 18.40 -7.12 12.53
N ALA A 94 18.49 -8.29 11.89
CA ALA A 94 19.38 -9.36 12.34
C ALA A 94 20.86 -8.95 12.25
N GLN A 95 21.27 -8.28 11.16
CA GLN A 95 22.63 -7.78 11.00
C GLN A 95 22.98 -6.71 12.04
N LEU A 96 22.06 -5.79 12.35
CA LEU A 96 22.25 -4.78 13.40
C LEU A 96 22.39 -5.43 14.78
N ALA A 97 21.57 -6.44 15.09
CA ALA A 97 21.68 -7.16 16.35
C ALA A 97 23.04 -7.88 16.47
N LEU A 98 23.50 -8.53 15.40
CA LEU A 98 24.81 -9.18 15.36
C LEU A 98 25.95 -8.16 15.53
N ALA A 99 25.92 -7.04 14.79
CA ALA A 99 26.93 -6.01 14.88
C ALA A 99 26.98 -5.38 16.29
N ALA A 100 25.81 -5.16 16.91
CA ALA A 100 25.74 -4.66 18.28
C ALA A 100 26.38 -5.63 19.29
N ALA A 101 26.13 -6.93 19.14
CA ALA A 101 26.76 -7.95 19.98
C ALA A 101 28.29 -7.98 19.80
N GLN A 102 28.77 -7.93 18.56
CA GLN A 102 30.21 -7.88 18.27
C GLN A 102 30.90 -6.65 18.87
N ILE A 103 30.25 -5.48 18.81
CA ILE A 103 30.78 -4.25 19.41
C ILE A 103 30.89 -4.40 20.93
N GLN A 104 29.89 -5.01 21.58
CA GLN A 104 29.92 -5.25 23.03
C GLN A 104 31.04 -6.22 23.42
N ASP A 105 31.20 -7.32 22.69
CA ASP A 105 32.28 -8.28 22.93
C ASP A 105 33.66 -7.62 22.75
N LEU A 106 33.84 -6.82 21.70
CA LEU A 106 35.08 -6.09 21.46
C LEU A 106 35.34 -5.05 22.56
N ALA A 107 34.31 -4.39 23.07
CA ALA A 107 34.45 -3.44 24.17
C ALA A 107 34.96 -4.15 25.45
N LEU A 108 34.36 -5.28 25.82
CA LEU A 108 34.80 -6.09 26.97
C LEU A 108 36.23 -6.61 26.81
N CYS A 109 36.60 -7.07 25.61
CA CYS A 109 37.96 -7.50 25.31
C CYS A 109 38.96 -6.33 25.40
N ASN A 110 38.59 -5.15 24.91
CA ASN A 110 39.43 -3.96 24.99
C ASN A 110 39.65 -3.52 26.44
N GLU A 111 38.60 -3.52 27.28
CA GLU A 111 38.73 -3.20 28.71
C GLU A 111 39.70 -4.15 29.41
N ARG A 112 39.57 -5.47 29.19
CA ARG A 112 40.49 -6.47 29.76
C ARG A 112 41.93 -6.27 29.31
N HIS A 113 42.15 -5.94 28.03
CA HIS A 113 43.49 -5.65 27.53
C HIS A 113 44.06 -4.38 28.16
N GLN A 114 43.24 -3.35 28.36
CA GLN A 114 43.66 -2.12 29.02
C GLN A 114 44.03 -2.36 30.49
N GLU A 115 43.28 -3.20 31.20
CA GLU A 115 43.61 -3.62 32.57
C GLU A 115 44.96 -4.35 32.62
N ALA A 116 45.17 -5.35 31.75
CA ALA A 116 46.42 -6.09 31.68
C ALA A 116 47.64 -5.20 31.33
N LEU A 117 47.45 -4.22 30.43
CA LEU A 117 48.47 -3.20 30.13
C LEU A 117 48.73 -2.29 31.34
N GLY A 118 47.69 -1.91 32.07
CA GLY A 118 47.80 -1.17 33.33
C GLY A 118 48.64 -1.93 34.36
N GLU A 119 48.34 -3.20 34.61
CA GLU A 119 49.08 -4.06 35.54
C GLU A 119 50.56 -4.19 35.15
N THR A 120 50.85 -4.48 33.89
CA THR A 120 52.23 -4.62 33.39
C THR A 120 53.01 -3.30 33.44
N SER A 121 52.36 -2.16 33.18
CA SER A 121 52.98 -0.83 33.31
C SER A 121 53.29 -0.45 34.76
N ASN A 122 52.45 -0.87 35.71
CA ASN A 122 52.68 -0.69 37.15
C ASN A 122 53.88 -1.52 37.64
N VAL A 123 54.01 -2.76 37.15
CA VAL A 123 55.19 -3.61 37.43
C VAL A 123 56.48 -2.96 36.88
N THR A 124 56.43 -2.37 35.69
CA THR A 124 57.59 -1.69 35.10
C THR A 124 57.98 -0.41 35.87
N SER A 125 57.00 0.36 36.35
CA SER A 125 57.22 1.61 37.10
C SER A 125 57.86 1.39 38.48
N THR A 126 57.59 0.24 39.13
CA THR A 126 58.20 -0.10 40.42
C THR A 126 59.67 -0.52 40.29
N SER A 127 60.05 -1.14 39.17
CA SER A 127 61.45 -1.49 38.84
C SER A 127 62.31 -0.28 38.45
N SER A 128 61.72 0.80 37.95
CA SER A 128 62.43 2.03 37.57
C SER A 128 62.88 2.89 38.76
N ARG A 129 62.48 2.56 40.00
CA ARG A 129 62.92 3.30 41.19
C ARG A 129 64.33 2.86 41.60
N ALA A 130 65.31 3.39 40.89
CA ALA A 130 66.74 3.27 41.16
C ALA A 130 67.12 3.78 42.58
N PRO A 131 68.27 3.31 43.13
CA PRO A 131 68.53 3.30 44.57
C PRO A 131 68.88 4.68 45.09
N ARG A 132 68.34 5.05 46.26
CA ARG A 132 68.78 6.23 46.99
C ARG A 132 70.06 5.89 47.76
N ARG A 133 71.12 6.64 47.42
CA ARG A 133 72.38 6.80 48.18
C ARG A 133 72.12 7.26 49.61
#